data_AF-A0A7D8YXL2-F1
#
_entry.id   AF-A0A7D8YXL2-F1
#
_cell.length_a   1.000
_cell.length_b   1.000
_cell.length_c   1.000
_cell.angle_alpha   90.00
_cell.angle_beta   90.00
_cell.angle_gamma   90.00
#
_symmetry.space_group_name_H-M   'P 1'
#
loop_
_entity.id
_entity.type
_entity.pdbx_description
1 polymer ?
#
loop_
_entity_poly.entity_id
_entity_poly.type
_entity_poly.pdbx_seq_one_letter_code
_entity_poly.pdbx_strand_id
1 'polypeptide(L)'
;MTLLELVLVLVVLTALGAMIIPITEGIGEDTRETVTRSAMRDLSEILGNRYHTDMHGVMFDAAMSPPMALPGLPFPDPQHVLEHGRDPHHPQLLFLFVNPQRFGDANLETLDTDPTYDPISRRGWNGPYVKHGGGRIHLDRLDASFIPGGINRYGVSGDPALLDGWGRPIVLQVPTNPGTLLTEPELRIAWRHARLVSAGPSGILNTPPDVLMPALNARGDDFVLFLSVPDTATNL
;
A
#
# COMPACT_ATOMS: atom_id res chain seq x y z
N MET A 1 47.42 -4.53 -34.56
CA MET A 1 46.84 -4.98 -33.28
C MET A 1 47.77 -6.02 -32.69
N THR A 2 48.49 -5.67 -31.62
CA THR A 2 49.45 -6.58 -30.97
C THR A 2 48.82 -7.22 -29.73
N LEU A 3 49.30 -8.41 -29.32
CA LEU A 3 48.79 -9.12 -28.14
C LEU A 3 48.92 -8.26 -26.86
N LEU A 4 49.99 -7.45 -26.77
CA LEU A 4 50.21 -6.49 -25.67
C LEU A 4 49.10 -5.43 -25.58
N GLU A 5 48.68 -4.90 -26.72
CA GLU A 5 47.63 -3.87 -26.83
C GLU A 5 46.28 -4.42 -26.34
N LEU A 6 45.97 -5.68 -26.67
CA LEU A 6 44.78 -6.37 -26.18
C LEU A 6 44.82 -6.57 -24.65
N VAL A 7 45.97 -6.98 -24.10
CA VAL A 7 46.13 -7.16 -22.64
C VAL A 7 45.99 -5.84 -21.90
N LEU A 8 46.56 -4.76 -22.43
CA LEU A 8 46.44 -3.43 -21.84
C LEU A 8 44.97 -2.97 -21.80
N VAL A 9 44.24 -3.12 -22.92
CA VAL A 9 42.82 -2.75 -22.99
C VAL A 9 41.99 -3.57 -22.00
N LEU A 10 42.28 -4.87 -21.86
CA LEU A 10 41.58 -5.72 -20.89
C LEU A 10 41.81 -5.26 -19.44
N VAL A 11 43.04 -4.90 -19.08
CA VAL A 11 43.36 -4.41 -17.73
C VAL A 11 42.64 -3.09 -17.44
N VAL A 12 42.62 -2.17 -18.40
CA VAL A 12 41.90 -0.90 -18.25
C VAL A 12 40.40 -1.12 -18.12
N LEU A 13 39.81 -1.98 -18.95
CA LEU A 13 38.38 -2.28 -18.91
C LEU A 13 37.95 -2.97 -17.61
N THR A 14 38.76 -3.90 -17.09
CA THR A 14 38.47 -4.57 -15.81
C THR A 14 38.58 -3.61 -14.63
N ALA A 15 39.59 -2.72 -14.64
CA ALA A 15 39.72 -1.68 -13.61
C ALA A 15 38.57 -0.67 -13.63
N LEU A 16 38.14 -0.23 -14.82
CA LEU A 16 36.96 0.64 -14.98
C LEU A 16 35.67 -0.05 -14.57
N GLY A 17 35.47 -1.31 -14.98
CA GLY A 17 34.30 -2.10 -14.60
C GLY A 17 34.18 -2.24 -13.09
N ALA A 18 35.28 -2.56 -12.41
CA ALA A 18 35.32 -2.68 -10.94
C ALA A 18 34.99 -1.37 -10.22
N MET A 19 35.32 -0.21 -10.81
CA MET A 19 35.02 1.10 -10.23
C MET A 19 33.58 1.56 -10.49
N ILE A 20 33.02 1.25 -11.66
CA ILE A 20 31.70 1.76 -12.07
C ILE A 20 30.56 1.02 -11.35
N ILE A 21 30.68 -0.31 -11.16
CA ILE A 21 29.63 -1.15 -10.55
C ILE A 21 29.11 -0.60 -9.21
N PRO A 22 29.96 -0.34 -8.18
CA PRO A 22 29.47 0.11 -6.88
C PRO A 22 28.81 1.50 -6.93
N ILE A 23 29.24 2.38 -7.83
CA ILE A 23 28.64 3.72 -8.00
C ILE A 23 27.22 3.59 -8.57
N THR A 24 27.03 2.69 -9.54
CA THR A 24 25.71 2.48 -10.15
C THR A 24 24.72 1.79 -9.22
N GLU A 25 25.18 0.91 -8.33
CA GLU A 25 24.32 0.24 -7.34
C GLU A 25 23.79 1.21 -6.28
N GLY A 26 24.64 2.10 -5.75
CA GLY A 26 24.23 3.10 -4.77
C GLY A 26 23.18 4.08 -5.29
N ILE A 27 23.34 4.58 -6.52
CA ILE A 27 22.37 5.49 -7.16
C ILE A 27 21.01 4.80 -7.36
N GLY A 28 21.03 3.52 -7.69
CA GLY A 28 19.81 2.73 -7.86
C GLY A 28 19.00 2.68 -6.57
N GLU A 29 19.65 2.46 -5.44
CA GLU A 29 18.97 2.33 -4.15
C GLU A 29 18.37 3.64 -3.64
N ASP A 30 19.13 4.73 -3.68
CA ASP A 30 18.64 6.07 -3.31
C ASP A 30 17.43 6.48 -4.16
N THR A 31 17.44 6.13 -5.44
CA THR A 31 16.33 6.39 -6.36
C THR A 31 15.09 5.61 -5.94
N ARG A 32 15.22 4.32 -5.60
CA ARG A 32 14.08 3.48 -5.17
C ARG A 32 13.47 3.97 -3.87
N GLU A 33 14.30 4.35 -2.90
CA GLU A 33 13.84 4.94 -1.65
C GLU A 33 13.07 6.25 -1.93
N THR A 34 13.64 7.14 -2.76
CA THR A 34 13.01 8.42 -3.10
C THR A 34 11.66 8.22 -3.79
N VAL A 35 11.58 7.30 -4.75
CA VAL A 35 10.34 6.94 -5.45
C VAL A 35 9.31 6.40 -4.46
N THR A 36 9.72 5.51 -3.56
CA THR A 36 8.83 4.92 -2.54
C THR A 36 8.27 5.99 -1.60
N ARG A 37 9.13 6.86 -1.06
CA ARG A 37 8.70 7.95 -0.19
C ARG A 37 7.79 8.95 -0.90
N SER A 38 8.06 9.25 -2.17
CA SER A 38 7.19 10.10 -2.99
C SER A 38 5.82 9.44 -3.18
N ALA A 39 5.78 8.19 -3.60
CA ALA A 39 4.54 7.44 -3.82
C ALA A 39 3.68 7.35 -2.55
N MET A 40 4.30 7.12 -1.39
CA MET A 40 3.59 7.10 -0.10
C MET A 40 3.03 8.47 0.29
N ARG A 41 3.76 9.57 0.01
CA ARG A 41 3.27 10.93 0.26
C ARG A 41 2.10 11.26 -0.64
N ASP A 42 2.20 10.95 -1.93
CA ASP A 42 1.11 11.15 -2.90
C ASP A 42 -0.14 10.36 -2.49
N LEU A 43 0.05 9.09 -2.06
CA LEU A 43 -1.01 8.27 -1.50
C LEU A 43 -1.66 8.89 -0.26
N SER A 44 -0.85 9.38 0.68
CA SER A 44 -1.35 10.04 1.89
C SER A 44 -2.17 11.30 1.55
N GLU A 45 -1.74 12.08 0.54
CA GLU A 45 -2.49 13.25 0.07
C GLU A 45 -3.81 12.84 -0.58
N ILE A 46 -3.80 11.81 -1.44
CA ILE A 46 -5.00 11.29 -2.09
C ILE A 46 -6.00 10.80 -1.06
N LEU A 47 -5.54 10.01 -0.09
CA LEU A 47 -6.37 9.48 1.00
C LEU A 47 -6.96 10.60 1.85
N GLY A 48 -6.12 11.52 2.32
CA GLY A 48 -6.52 12.57 3.26
C GLY A 48 -7.37 13.68 2.64
N ASN A 49 -7.07 14.10 1.41
CA ASN A 49 -7.69 15.30 0.82
C ASN A 49 -8.81 14.97 -0.17
N ARG A 50 -8.68 13.92 -0.98
CA ARG A 50 -9.64 13.59 -2.05
C ARG A 50 -10.58 12.48 -1.65
N TYR A 51 -10.03 11.29 -1.39
CA TYR A 51 -10.83 10.11 -1.08
C TYR A 51 -11.67 10.34 0.17
N HIS A 52 -11.06 10.86 1.24
CA HIS A 52 -11.77 11.19 2.47
C HIS A 52 -12.94 12.14 2.25
N THR A 53 -12.73 13.22 1.49
CA THR A 53 -13.75 14.24 1.24
C THR A 53 -14.93 13.67 0.46
N ASP A 54 -14.67 12.94 -0.62
CA ASP A 54 -15.70 12.40 -1.51
C ASP A 54 -16.49 11.27 -0.84
N MET A 55 -15.79 10.40 -0.09
CA MET A 55 -16.40 9.24 0.56
C MET A 55 -16.97 9.55 1.94
N HIS A 56 -16.89 10.81 2.40
CA HIS A 56 -17.38 11.20 3.71
C HIS A 56 -18.91 11.01 3.83
N GLY A 57 -19.32 10.13 4.74
CA GLY A 57 -20.73 9.87 5.01
C GLY A 57 -21.45 9.07 3.93
N VAL A 58 -20.70 8.42 3.03
CA VAL A 58 -21.22 7.35 2.18
C VAL A 58 -21.60 6.19 3.10
N MET A 59 -22.87 5.83 3.11
CA MET A 59 -23.39 4.70 3.88
C MET A 59 -23.21 3.43 3.06
N PHE A 60 -22.48 2.46 3.61
CA PHE A 60 -22.57 1.07 3.19
C PHE A 60 -23.78 0.44 3.90
N ASP A 61 -24.41 -0.57 3.30
CA ASP A 61 -25.70 -1.08 3.79
C ASP A 61 -25.65 -1.40 5.30
N ALA A 62 -26.63 -0.86 6.04
CA ALA A 62 -26.59 -0.65 7.48
C ALA A 62 -26.68 -1.95 8.31
N ALA A 63 -26.91 -3.10 7.68
CA ALA A 63 -27.10 -4.38 8.34
C ALA A 63 -25.78 -5.10 8.71
N MET A 64 -24.65 -4.73 8.09
CA MET A 64 -23.33 -5.35 8.31
C MET A 64 -22.18 -4.32 8.41
N SER A 65 -22.49 -3.04 8.39
CA SER A 65 -21.50 -1.99 8.58
C SER A 65 -20.95 -2.07 10.01
N PRO A 66 -19.62 -2.12 10.22
CA PRO A 66 -19.07 -1.93 11.57
C PRO A 66 -19.61 -0.59 12.12
N PRO A 67 -19.95 -0.50 13.41
CA PRO A 67 -20.76 0.61 13.94
C PRO A 67 -20.15 2.02 13.80
N MET A 68 -18.92 2.16 13.30
CA MET A 68 -18.33 3.44 12.98
C MET A 68 -17.38 3.31 11.80
N ALA A 69 -17.76 3.53 10.55
CA ALA A 69 -16.74 3.88 9.56
C ALA A 69 -16.14 5.24 9.97
N LEU A 70 -14.95 5.28 10.60
CA LEU A 70 -14.26 6.57 10.71
C LEU A 70 -14.03 7.07 9.28
N PRO A 71 -14.42 8.33 8.98
CA PRO A 71 -14.52 8.79 7.62
C PRO A 71 -13.16 8.73 6.91
N GLY A 72 -13.15 8.16 5.70
CA GLY A 72 -12.12 8.36 4.68
C GLY A 72 -10.94 7.40 4.59
N LEU A 73 -11.01 6.22 5.20
CA LEU A 73 -10.18 5.11 4.75
C LEU A 73 -10.95 4.27 3.73
N PRO A 74 -10.24 3.62 2.78
CA PRO A 74 -10.86 2.84 1.70
C PRO A 74 -11.35 1.50 2.22
N PHE A 75 -12.52 1.51 2.86
CA PHE A 75 -13.22 0.30 3.24
C PHE A 75 -14.04 -0.23 2.07
N PRO A 76 -14.09 -1.55 1.93
CA PRO A 76 -15.05 -2.13 1.01
C PRO A 76 -16.47 -2.19 1.60
N ASP A 77 -17.44 -2.41 0.72
CA ASP A 77 -18.76 -2.89 1.14
C ASP A 77 -18.65 -4.33 1.70
N PRO A 78 -19.01 -4.57 2.99
CA PRO A 78 -18.87 -5.89 3.62
C PRO A 78 -19.53 -7.05 2.85
N GLN A 79 -20.64 -6.79 2.13
CA GLN A 79 -21.37 -7.85 1.42
C GLN A 79 -20.55 -8.47 0.28
N HIS A 80 -19.78 -7.66 -0.45
CA HIS A 80 -19.09 -8.10 -1.67
C HIS A 80 -17.69 -8.71 -1.41
N VAL A 81 -17.16 -8.53 -0.20
CA VAL A 81 -15.76 -8.80 0.14
C VAL A 81 -15.53 -10.21 0.64
N LEU A 82 -16.51 -10.73 1.38
CA LEU A 82 -16.49 -12.08 1.92
C LEU A 82 -16.42 -13.13 0.81
N GLU A 83 -17.09 -12.88 -0.32
CA GLU A 83 -17.09 -13.76 -1.48
C GLU A 83 -15.70 -13.89 -2.15
N HIS A 84 -14.81 -12.92 -1.91
CA HIS A 84 -13.48 -12.83 -2.52
C HIS A 84 -12.34 -13.12 -1.54
N GLY A 85 -12.63 -13.68 -0.35
CA GLY A 85 -11.62 -14.10 0.61
C GLY A 85 -10.80 -12.95 1.22
N ARG A 86 -11.39 -11.75 1.26
CA ARG A 86 -10.80 -10.51 1.80
C ARG A 86 -11.32 -10.22 3.21
N ASP A 87 -10.57 -9.44 3.99
CA ASP A 87 -11.02 -8.97 5.30
C ASP A 87 -11.99 -7.78 5.15
N PRO A 88 -13.29 -7.91 5.47
CA PRO A 88 -14.26 -6.82 5.36
C PRO A 88 -14.06 -5.73 6.42
N HIS A 89 -13.27 -6.00 7.46
CA HIS A 89 -13.00 -5.07 8.56
C HIS A 89 -11.67 -4.35 8.40
N HIS A 90 -10.97 -4.54 7.28
CA HIS A 90 -9.68 -3.94 7.01
C HIS A 90 -9.73 -3.10 5.73
N PRO A 91 -9.29 -1.82 5.77
CA PRO A 91 -9.29 -0.99 4.57
C PRO A 91 -8.21 -1.47 3.59
N GLN A 92 -8.46 -1.31 2.29
CA GLN A 92 -7.55 -1.77 1.23
C GLN A 92 -7.34 -0.66 0.20
N LEU A 93 -6.09 -0.46 -0.24
CA LEU A 93 -5.77 0.55 -1.26
C LEU A 93 -6.40 0.27 -2.62
N LEU A 94 -6.86 -0.96 -2.86
CA LEU A 94 -7.63 -1.35 -4.03
C LEU A 94 -8.78 -0.37 -4.34
N PHE A 95 -9.50 0.13 -3.33
CA PHE A 95 -10.66 1.00 -3.56
C PHE A 95 -10.31 2.44 -3.96
N LEU A 96 -9.01 2.72 -4.15
CA LEU A 96 -8.56 3.90 -4.88
C LEU A 96 -8.65 3.70 -6.40
N PHE A 97 -8.67 2.46 -6.89
CA PHE A 97 -8.77 2.10 -8.30
C PHE A 97 -10.19 1.71 -8.71
N VAL A 98 -10.94 1.10 -7.79
CA VAL A 98 -12.31 0.60 -8.03
C VAL A 98 -13.29 1.19 -7.03
N ASN A 99 -14.56 1.25 -7.43
CA ASN A 99 -15.67 1.70 -6.63
C ASN A 99 -16.04 0.64 -5.57
N PRO A 100 -15.89 0.93 -4.27
CA PRO A 100 -16.20 -0.03 -3.21
C PRO A 100 -17.68 -0.41 -3.13
N GLN A 101 -18.60 0.41 -3.67
CA GLN A 101 -20.05 0.15 -3.67
C GLN A 101 -20.51 -0.71 -4.84
N ARG A 102 -19.66 -0.89 -5.86
CA ARG A 102 -19.93 -1.70 -7.05
C ARG A 102 -18.98 -2.87 -7.21
N PHE A 103 -18.12 -3.07 -6.21
CA PHE A 103 -17.03 -4.03 -6.26
C PHE A 103 -17.54 -5.46 -6.47
N GLY A 104 -17.18 -6.04 -7.61
CA GLY A 104 -17.27 -7.46 -7.87
C GLY A 104 -15.91 -8.12 -7.67
N ASP A 105 -15.01 -7.96 -8.64
CA ASP A 105 -13.83 -8.82 -8.80
C ASP A 105 -12.50 -8.05 -8.94
N ALA A 106 -12.50 -6.73 -8.74
CA ALA A 106 -11.37 -5.84 -8.99
C ALA A 106 -11.01 -5.67 -10.48
N ASN A 107 -11.92 -6.02 -11.40
CA ASN A 107 -11.68 -5.84 -12.81
C ASN A 107 -11.93 -4.39 -13.25
N LEU A 108 -10.82 -3.70 -13.58
CA LEU A 108 -10.81 -2.31 -14.03
C LEU A 108 -11.59 -2.04 -15.32
N GLU A 109 -12.03 -3.08 -16.04
CA GLU A 109 -12.78 -2.98 -17.29
C GLU A 109 -14.30 -3.20 -17.08
N THR A 110 -14.76 -3.34 -15.84
CA THR A 110 -16.16 -3.66 -15.49
C THR A 110 -16.85 -2.53 -14.74
N LEU A 111 -18.09 -2.81 -14.28
CA LEU A 111 -18.92 -1.96 -13.43
C LEU A 111 -18.21 -1.57 -12.11
N ASP A 112 -17.13 -2.27 -11.74
CA ASP A 112 -16.26 -1.92 -10.62
C ASP A 112 -15.68 -0.49 -10.72
N THR A 113 -15.79 0.18 -11.87
CA THR A 113 -15.35 1.58 -12.05
C THR A 113 -16.49 2.58 -12.28
N ASP A 114 -17.75 2.12 -12.23
CA ASP A 114 -18.90 3.00 -12.43
C ASP A 114 -18.98 4.04 -11.31
N PRO A 115 -19.11 5.34 -11.64
CA PRO A 115 -19.18 6.37 -10.62
C PRO A 115 -20.48 6.29 -9.82
N THR A 116 -20.37 6.42 -8.49
CA THR A 116 -21.52 6.61 -7.58
C THR A 116 -21.53 8.00 -6.96
N TYR A 117 -20.68 8.90 -7.45
CA TYR A 117 -20.58 10.28 -7.01
C TYR A 117 -21.82 11.11 -7.39
N ASP A 118 -22.44 11.73 -6.38
CA ASP A 118 -23.47 12.73 -6.54
C ASP A 118 -22.83 14.14 -6.53
N PRO A 119 -22.87 14.88 -7.66
CA PRO A 119 -22.27 16.21 -7.75
C PRO A 119 -23.00 17.28 -6.92
N ILE A 120 -24.26 17.04 -6.52
CA ILE A 120 -25.05 17.98 -5.72
C ILE A 120 -24.62 17.90 -4.27
N SER A 121 -24.61 16.71 -3.68
CA SER A 121 -24.14 16.51 -2.30
C SER A 121 -22.62 16.49 -2.18
N ARG A 122 -21.90 16.36 -3.30
CA ARG A 122 -20.44 16.15 -3.38
C ARG A 122 -19.99 14.93 -2.57
N ARG A 123 -20.74 13.84 -2.71
CA ARG A 123 -20.50 12.59 -1.97
C ARG A 123 -20.59 11.39 -2.89
N GLY A 124 -19.87 10.34 -2.56
CA GLY A 124 -19.82 9.09 -3.31
C GLY A 124 -18.47 8.87 -3.95
N TRP A 125 -18.29 7.72 -4.61
CA TRP A 125 -17.02 7.40 -5.23
C TRP A 125 -16.87 8.18 -6.55
N ASN A 126 -15.87 9.07 -6.59
CA ASN A 126 -15.51 9.94 -7.72
C ASN A 126 -14.18 9.52 -8.37
N GLY A 127 -13.80 8.26 -8.18
CA GLY A 127 -12.53 7.72 -8.66
C GLY A 127 -12.54 7.39 -10.17
N PRO A 128 -11.50 6.69 -10.66
CA PRO A 128 -10.34 6.21 -9.89
C PRO A 128 -9.48 7.38 -9.38
N TYR A 129 -9.06 7.29 -8.12
CA TYR A 129 -8.24 8.30 -7.46
C TYR A 129 -6.76 8.20 -7.81
N VAL A 130 -6.34 7.02 -8.27
CA VAL A 130 -4.98 6.71 -8.70
C VAL A 130 -5.04 6.15 -10.12
N LYS A 131 -4.12 6.59 -10.98
CA LYS A 131 -3.96 5.97 -12.31
C LYS A 131 -3.24 4.64 -12.19
N HIS A 132 -3.84 3.60 -12.75
CA HIS A 132 -3.23 2.28 -12.79
C HIS A 132 -2.04 2.26 -13.77
N GLY A 133 -0.83 2.09 -13.25
CA GLY A 133 0.41 1.99 -14.04
C GLY A 133 0.72 0.57 -14.54
N GLY A 134 -0.19 -0.39 -14.40
CA GLY A 134 0.04 -1.81 -14.71
C GLY A 134 0.49 -2.65 -13.51
N GLY A 135 0.77 -2.04 -12.37
CA GLY A 135 1.19 -2.74 -11.15
C GLY A 135 0.06 -3.59 -10.56
N ARG A 136 0.35 -4.85 -10.28
CA ARG A 136 -0.60 -5.79 -9.66
C ARG A 136 0.02 -6.55 -8.50
N ILE A 137 -0.81 -6.95 -7.55
CA ILE A 137 -0.42 -7.86 -6.48
C ILE A 137 -0.19 -9.25 -7.08
N HIS A 138 0.93 -9.85 -6.74
CA HIS A 138 1.28 -11.23 -7.08
C HIS A 138 1.60 -11.97 -5.79
N LEU A 139 0.59 -12.49 -5.09
CA LEU A 139 0.78 -13.13 -3.77
C LEU A 139 1.75 -14.32 -3.82
N ASP A 140 1.89 -14.97 -4.97
CA ASP A 140 2.87 -16.04 -5.23
C ASP A 140 4.34 -15.57 -5.22
N ARG A 141 4.56 -14.25 -5.31
CA ARG A 141 5.88 -13.60 -5.34
C ARG A 141 6.16 -12.75 -4.12
N LEU A 142 5.22 -12.65 -3.20
CA LEU A 142 5.35 -11.89 -1.96
C LEU A 142 5.68 -12.83 -0.81
N ASP A 143 6.37 -12.28 0.19
CA ASP A 143 6.59 -12.97 1.44
C ASP A 143 5.27 -13.21 2.20
N ALA A 144 5.21 -14.25 3.03
CA ALA A 144 4.03 -14.60 3.81
C ALA A 144 3.57 -13.48 4.77
N SER A 145 4.46 -12.55 5.11
CA SER A 145 4.14 -11.33 5.90
C SER A 145 3.06 -10.44 5.27
N PHE A 146 2.79 -10.56 3.96
CA PHE A 146 1.67 -9.87 3.29
C PHE A 146 0.30 -10.53 3.52
N ILE A 147 0.25 -11.72 4.13
CA ILE A 147 -0.99 -12.44 4.45
C ILE A 147 -0.99 -12.78 5.96
N PRO A 148 -0.99 -11.76 6.84
CA PRO A 148 -0.89 -11.99 8.28
C PRO A 148 -2.08 -12.81 8.78
N GLY A 149 -1.79 -13.95 9.42
CA GLY A 149 -2.83 -14.86 9.92
C GLY A 149 -3.60 -15.61 8.83
N GLY A 150 -3.11 -15.64 7.58
CA GLY A 150 -3.78 -16.34 6.47
C GLY A 150 -4.99 -15.60 5.90
N ILE A 151 -5.18 -14.33 6.27
CA ILE A 151 -6.29 -13.48 5.81
C ILE A 151 -5.74 -12.41 4.85
N ASN A 152 -6.40 -12.23 3.70
CA ASN A 152 -6.02 -11.24 2.68
C ASN A 152 -6.42 -9.82 3.11
N ARG A 153 -5.59 -9.19 3.95
CA ARG A 153 -5.79 -7.83 4.46
C ARG A 153 -5.35 -6.73 3.52
N TYR A 154 -4.35 -7.02 2.70
CA TYR A 154 -3.73 -6.03 1.82
C TYR A 154 -4.13 -6.17 0.34
N GLY A 155 -4.97 -7.17 0.04
CA GLY A 155 -5.44 -7.50 -1.30
C GLY A 155 -5.21 -8.96 -1.65
N VAL A 156 -5.64 -9.35 -2.85
CA VAL A 156 -5.47 -10.70 -3.43
C VAL A 156 -4.65 -10.64 -4.71
N SER A 157 -4.15 -11.79 -5.17
CA SER A 157 -3.37 -11.84 -6.41
C SER A 157 -4.23 -11.39 -7.59
N GLY A 158 -3.67 -10.50 -8.41
CA GLY A 158 -4.37 -9.85 -9.53
C GLY A 158 -4.85 -8.44 -9.24
N ASP A 159 -4.98 -8.03 -7.97
CA ASP A 159 -5.45 -6.69 -7.63
C ASP A 159 -4.52 -5.60 -8.18
N PRO A 160 -5.07 -4.49 -8.71
CA PRO A 160 -4.27 -3.31 -8.99
C PRO A 160 -3.62 -2.79 -7.70
N ALA A 161 -2.34 -2.45 -7.79
CA ALA A 161 -1.58 -1.92 -6.66
C ALA A 161 -0.59 -0.84 -7.10
N LEU A 162 -0.31 0.08 -6.19
CA LEU A 162 0.86 0.95 -6.29
C LEU A 162 2.08 0.18 -5.78
N LEU A 163 3.12 0.16 -6.61
CA LEU A 163 4.37 -0.51 -6.30
C LEU A 163 5.39 0.50 -5.78
N ASP A 164 6.22 0.06 -4.84
CA ASP A 164 7.39 0.78 -4.37
C ASP A 164 8.55 0.70 -5.38
N GLY A 165 9.69 1.31 -5.04
CA GLY A 165 10.87 1.33 -5.90
C GLY A 165 11.47 -0.06 -6.18
N TRP A 166 11.16 -1.07 -5.36
CA TRP A 166 11.60 -2.46 -5.54
C TRP A 166 10.53 -3.34 -6.20
N GLY A 167 9.40 -2.74 -6.64
CA GLY A 167 8.33 -3.44 -7.36
C GLY A 167 7.37 -4.20 -6.44
N ARG A 168 7.31 -3.87 -5.15
CA ARG A 168 6.44 -4.52 -4.17
C ARG A 168 5.26 -3.62 -3.83
N PRO A 169 4.08 -4.17 -3.51
CA PRO A 169 2.92 -3.34 -3.23
C PRO A 169 3.14 -2.54 -1.94
N ILE A 170 2.79 -1.25 -2.00
CA ILE A 170 2.57 -0.44 -0.81
C ILE A 170 1.24 -0.89 -0.21
N VAL A 171 1.19 -1.14 1.09
CA VAL A 171 -0.01 -1.61 1.80
C VAL A 171 -0.52 -0.55 2.77
N LEU A 172 -1.83 -0.50 2.96
CA LEU A 172 -2.45 0.26 4.04
C LEU A 172 -2.60 -0.70 5.22
N GLN A 173 -1.96 -0.40 6.34
CA GLN A 173 -1.99 -1.22 7.55
C GLN A 173 -2.70 -0.46 8.67
N VAL A 174 -3.70 -1.11 9.26
CA VAL A 174 -4.33 -0.65 10.49
C VAL A 174 -3.88 -1.58 11.62
N PRO A 175 -3.33 -1.06 12.74
CA PRO A 175 -2.79 -1.86 13.83
C PRO A 175 -3.90 -2.62 14.59
N THR A 176 -4.31 -3.76 14.05
CA THR A 176 -5.34 -4.65 14.61
C THR A 176 -4.91 -6.09 14.43
N ASN A 177 -5.37 -6.98 15.31
CA ASN A 177 -5.13 -8.41 15.14
C ASN A 177 -6.00 -9.00 14.02
N PRO A 178 -5.44 -9.81 13.10
CA PRO A 178 -6.21 -10.57 12.11
C PRO A 178 -7.42 -11.28 12.72
N GLY A 179 -8.59 -11.10 12.12
CA GLY A 179 -9.83 -11.73 12.55
C GLY A 179 -10.39 -11.28 13.91
N THR A 180 -9.81 -10.25 14.55
CA THR A 180 -10.28 -9.77 15.85
C THR A 180 -11.35 -8.69 15.70
N LEU A 181 -12.51 -8.93 16.31
CA LEU A 181 -13.53 -7.91 16.50
C LEU A 181 -13.07 -6.97 17.62
N LEU A 182 -12.73 -5.75 17.25
CA LEU A 182 -12.34 -4.70 18.20
C LEU A 182 -13.58 -3.98 18.71
N THR A 183 -13.53 -3.54 19.97
CA THR A 183 -14.53 -2.60 20.49
C THR A 183 -14.37 -1.24 19.83
N GLU A 184 -15.42 -0.42 19.87
CA GLU A 184 -15.41 0.90 19.25
C GLU A 184 -14.29 1.84 19.73
N PRO A 185 -13.97 1.92 21.04
CA PRO A 185 -12.81 2.69 21.49
C PRO A 185 -11.49 2.18 20.90
N GLU A 186 -11.31 0.87 20.76
CA GLU A 186 -10.09 0.24 20.23
C GLU A 186 -9.96 0.48 18.72
N LEU A 187 -11.05 0.32 17.95
CA LEU A 187 -11.10 0.65 16.52
C LEU A 187 -10.68 2.09 16.26
N ARG A 188 -11.23 3.04 17.03
CA ARG A 188 -10.88 4.46 16.90
C ARG A 188 -9.40 4.73 17.16
N ILE A 189 -8.79 4.03 18.12
CA ILE A 189 -7.35 4.15 18.40
C ILE A 189 -6.54 3.54 17.26
N ALA A 190 -6.90 2.34 16.80
CA ALA A 190 -6.20 1.67 15.72
C ALA A 190 -6.22 2.49 14.43
N TRP A 191 -7.38 3.04 14.07
CA TRP A 191 -7.52 3.87 12.86
C TRP A 191 -6.75 5.19 12.90
N ARG A 192 -6.60 5.82 14.07
CA ARG A 192 -5.70 6.99 14.21
C ARG A 192 -4.25 6.65 13.91
N HIS A 193 -3.87 5.38 14.06
CA HIS A 193 -2.54 4.85 13.79
C HIS A 193 -2.48 4.09 12.46
N ALA A 194 -3.47 4.28 11.58
CA ALA A 194 -3.40 3.77 10.22
C ALA A 194 -2.16 4.33 9.51
N ARG A 195 -1.48 3.47 8.77
CA ARG A 195 -0.19 3.75 8.16
C ARG A 195 -0.06 3.11 6.78
N LEU A 196 0.65 3.78 5.89
CA LEU A 196 1.16 3.19 4.67
C LEU A 196 2.48 2.49 5.00
N VAL A 197 2.67 1.29 4.46
CA VAL A 197 3.88 0.49 4.66
C VAL A 197 4.38 -0.04 3.32
N SER A 198 5.67 0.15 3.05
CA SER A 198 6.40 -0.57 2.01
C SER A 198 7.40 -1.50 2.68
N ALA A 199 7.55 -2.71 2.16
CA ALA A 199 8.49 -3.72 2.65
C ALA A 199 9.96 -3.42 2.30
N GLY A 200 10.24 -2.23 1.74
CA GLY A 200 11.59 -1.76 1.47
C GLY A 200 12.38 -2.70 0.55
N PRO A 201 13.71 -2.81 0.71
CA PRO A 201 14.60 -3.70 -0.05
C PRO A 201 14.48 -5.20 0.23
N SER A 202 14.18 -5.62 1.46
CA SER A 202 14.09 -7.04 1.87
C SER A 202 12.85 -7.71 1.30
N GLY A 203 11.75 -6.97 1.20
CA GLY A 203 10.48 -7.48 0.71
C GLY A 203 9.67 -8.27 1.68
N ILE A 204 10.07 -8.19 2.94
CA ILE A 204 9.37 -8.78 4.07
C ILE A 204 8.75 -7.60 4.82
N LEU A 205 7.45 -7.65 5.09
CA LEU A 205 6.82 -6.67 5.97
C LEU A 205 7.19 -7.00 7.42
N ASN A 206 8.23 -6.35 7.93
CA ASN A 206 8.68 -6.53 9.31
C ASN A 206 7.77 -5.80 10.31
N THR A 207 7.15 -4.71 9.88
CA THR A 207 6.32 -3.82 10.69
C THR A 207 5.13 -4.59 11.31
N PRO A 208 5.10 -4.79 12.64
CA PRO A 208 4.09 -5.63 13.27
C PRO A 208 2.65 -5.17 12.96
N PRO A 209 1.75 -6.06 12.51
CA PRO A 209 0.39 -5.72 12.07
C PRO A 209 -0.53 -5.21 13.18
N ASP A 210 -0.15 -5.38 14.44
CA ASP A 210 -0.98 -5.16 15.64
C ASP A 210 -0.43 -4.07 16.58
N VAL A 211 0.80 -3.61 16.35
CA VAL A 211 1.43 -2.57 17.19
C VAL A 211 1.06 -1.17 16.71
N LEU A 212 0.50 -0.34 17.60
CA LEU A 212 0.07 1.03 17.28
C LEU A 212 1.22 1.91 16.75
N MET A 213 2.35 1.93 17.44
CA MET A 213 3.56 2.67 17.05
C MET A 213 4.79 1.77 17.20
N PRO A 214 5.14 0.98 16.17
CA PRO A 214 6.31 0.13 16.24
C PRO A 214 7.58 0.96 16.32
N ALA A 215 8.51 0.56 17.17
CA ALA A 215 9.84 1.14 17.26
C ALA A 215 10.64 0.85 15.99
N LEU A 216 11.68 1.64 15.73
CA LEU A 216 12.49 1.55 14.51
C LEU A 216 13.04 0.14 14.26
N ASN A 217 13.58 -0.52 15.30
CA ASN A 217 14.11 -1.88 15.20
C ASN A 217 13.05 -2.93 14.84
N ALA A 218 11.79 -2.70 15.19
CA ALA A 218 10.68 -3.59 14.84
C ALA A 218 10.21 -3.39 13.39
N ARG A 219 10.53 -2.26 12.76
CA ARG A 219 10.18 -1.98 11.36
C ARG A 219 11.18 -2.57 10.37
N GLY A 220 12.36 -2.98 10.82
CA GLY A 220 13.40 -3.47 9.94
C GLY A 220 13.80 -2.42 8.90
N ASP A 221 13.69 -2.77 7.63
CA ASP A 221 13.92 -1.90 6.47
C ASP A 221 12.63 -1.36 5.83
N ASP A 222 11.49 -1.55 6.49
CA ASP A 222 10.20 -1.07 6.01
C ASP A 222 10.12 0.46 6.05
N PHE A 223 9.51 1.04 5.02
CA PHE A 223 9.11 2.44 5.02
C PHE A 223 7.71 2.58 5.62
N VAL A 224 7.56 3.39 6.66
CA VAL A 224 6.29 3.61 7.36
C VAL A 224 5.91 5.09 7.30
N LEU A 225 4.68 5.37 6.86
CA LEU A 225 4.09 6.71 6.90
C LEU A 225 2.73 6.65 7.60
N PHE A 226 2.64 7.28 8.77
CA PHE A 226 1.37 7.42 9.49
C PHE A 226 0.48 8.48 8.85
N LEU A 227 -0.81 8.19 8.75
CA LEU A 227 -1.77 9.07 8.08
C LEU A 227 -2.30 10.21 8.96
N SER A 228 -2.35 10.01 10.28
CA SER A 228 -3.02 10.95 11.20
C SER A 228 -2.25 11.28 12.47
N VAL A 229 -1.15 10.57 12.74
CA VAL A 229 -0.29 10.81 13.89
C VAL A 229 1.14 11.05 13.42
N PRO A 230 1.91 11.93 14.09
CA PRO A 230 3.32 12.07 13.78
C PRO A 230 4.07 10.80 14.15
N ASP A 231 5.08 10.45 13.35
CA ASP A 231 5.96 9.35 13.68
C ASP A 231 6.88 9.76 14.84
N THR A 232 6.79 9.05 15.96
CA THR A 232 7.65 9.29 17.14
C THR A 232 8.84 8.33 17.18
N ALA A 233 8.89 7.31 16.32
CA ALA A 233 10.09 6.49 16.18
C ALA A 233 11.03 7.21 15.21
N THR A 234 11.87 8.09 15.75
CA THR A 234 12.79 8.89 14.95
C THR A 234 13.82 8.02 14.23
N ASN A 235 13.80 8.08 12.90
CA ASN A 235 14.96 8.13 12.01
C ASN A 235 14.63 9.14 10.89
N LEU A 236 14.87 10.43 11.15
CA LEU A 236 14.99 11.44 10.10
C LEU A 236 16.46 11.74 9.88
#